data_AF-A0A7S4MUK5-F1
#
_entry.id   AF-A0A7S4MUK5-F1
#
_cell.length_a   1.000
_cell.length_b   1.000
_cell.length_c   1.000
_cell.angle_alpha   90.00
_cell.angle_beta   90.00
_cell.angle_gamma   90.00
#
_symmetry.space_group_name_H-M   'P 1'
#
loop_
_entity.id
_entity.type
_entity.pdbx_description
1 polymer ?
#
loop_
_entity_poly.entity_id
_entity_poly.type
_entity_poly.pdbx_seq_one_letter_code
_entity_poly.pdbx_strand_id
1 'polypeptide(L)'
;AACSCTSVNQSRPKMLLLLFVGSSAFARVRSVCTASDTQCLSNLVRQHRHHLEVARAQGSLQLHQSLAKLGLSAHAATEAASLLEALPRFDDVSGAPLNTAAKLLLQKQETNTSSALLGDAAPVQIAHGTWKYVLLECEDAAGVTGLFVRNAPNLQFHAEMAEQAIRTELHRMRKIKVLGGGRIAFEGQPRSIKIWGYSKTYGRCASCNERAAELVRGSAAYGQYEVSWSNAGY
;
A
#
# COMPACT_ATOMS: atom_id res chain seq x y z
N ALA A 1 -50.10 -51.91 -44.93
CA ALA A 1 -51.48 -52.10 -44.45
C ALA A 1 -51.67 -51.17 -43.25
N ALA A 2 -52.21 -49.96 -43.40
CA ALA A 2 -53.60 -49.56 -43.67
C ALA A 2 -54.42 -49.32 -42.38
N CYS A 3 -55.25 -48.26 -42.44
CA CYS A 3 -56.21 -47.68 -41.48
C CYS A 3 -55.60 -46.74 -40.42
N SER A 4 -55.71 -45.40 -40.45
CA SER A 4 -56.82 -44.44 -40.72
C SER A 4 -57.97 -44.48 -39.71
N CYS A 5 -58.15 -43.40 -38.92
CA CYS A 5 -59.20 -42.38 -39.14
C CYS A 5 -59.38 -41.39 -37.96
N THR A 6 -59.36 -40.09 -38.30
CA THR A 6 -60.21 -38.95 -37.85
C THR A 6 -60.46 -38.70 -36.34
N SER A 7 -60.32 -37.49 -35.80
CA SER A 7 -61.19 -36.34 -36.10
C SER A 7 -60.70 -35.06 -35.41
N VAL A 8 -60.77 -33.95 -36.15
CA VAL A 8 -60.61 -32.57 -35.71
C VAL A 8 -61.95 -32.08 -35.17
N ASN A 9 -62.00 -31.43 -34.01
CA ASN A 9 -63.03 -30.41 -33.79
C ASN A 9 -62.55 -29.24 -32.93
N GLN A 10 -62.83 -28.06 -33.47
CA GLN A 10 -62.44 -26.74 -33.00
C GLN A 10 -63.34 -26.31 -31.85
N SER A 11 -62.76 -25.67 -30.83
CA SER A 11 -63.51 -24.73 -30.00
C SER A 11 -62.63 -23.51 -29.70
N ARG A 12 -63.05 -22.36 -30.25
CA ARG A 12 -62.52 -21.04 -29.91
C ARG A 12 -63.29 -20.50 -28.71
N PRO A 13 -62.62 -19.84 -27.75
CA PRO A 13 -63.25 -18.77 -27.00
C PRO A 13 -62.63 -17.41 -27.35
N LYS A 14 -63.54 -16.53 -27.75
CA LYS A 14 -63.62 -15.07 -27.57
C LYS A 14 -62.45 -14.37 -26.86
N MET A 15 -61.74 -13.56 -27.65
CA MET A 15 -61.34 -12.17 -27.41
C MET A 15 -61.66 -11.59 -26.01
N LEU A 16 -60.61 -11.33 -25.23
CA LEU A 16 -60.61 -10.23 -24.26
C LEU A 16 -59.30 -9.43 -24.43
N LEU A 17 -59.47 -8.25 -25.02
CA LEU A 17 -58.47 -7.21 -25.16
C LEU A 17 -58.25 -6.56 -23.78
N LEU A 18 -57.07 -6.73 -23.19
CA LEU A 18 -56.62 -5.94 -22.05
C LEU A 18 -55.32 -5.24 -22.43
N LEU A 19 -55.50 -4.01 -22.90
CA LEU A 19 -54.45 -3.00 -23.01
C LEU A 19 -53.95 -2.68 -21.58
N PHE A 20 -52.75 -3.11 -21.25
CA PHE A 20 -51.98 -2.48 -20.17
C PHE A 20 -50.91 -1.59 -20.80
N VAL A 21 -51.30 -0.33 -21.00
CA VAL A 21 -50.38 0.80 -21.08
C VAL A 21 -50.04 1.16 -19.64
N GLY A 22 -48.75 1.14 -19.31
CA GLY A 22 -48.29 1.43 -17.96
C GLY A 22 -46.78 1.39 -17.84
N SER A 23 -46.12 2.33 -18.51
CA SER A 23 -44.76 2.74 -18.18
C SER A 23 -44.64 3.10 -16.69
N SER A 24 -43.43 2.92 -16.17
CA SER A 24 -42.88 3.52 -14.93
C SER A 24 -42.93 2.64 -13.68
N ALA A 25 -41.84 1.88 -13.49
CA ALA A 25 -41.02 2.00 -12.28
C ALA A 25 -39.63 1.37 -12.53
N PHE A 26 -38.73 2.15 -13.14
CA PHE A 26 -37.30 1.95 -12.93
C PHE A 26 -36.99 2.27 -11.46
N ALA A 27 -37.24 1.33 -10.56
CA ALA A 27 -36.72 1.41 -9.20
C ALA A 27 -35.33 0.77 -9.18
N ARG A 28 -34.36 1.46 -9.79
CA ARG A 28 -32.93 1.23 -9.51
C ARG A 28 -32.35 2.48 -8.88
N VAL A 29 -32.95 2.94 -7.80
CA VAL A 29 -32.27 3.86 -6.89
C VAL A 29 -31.29 3.01 -6.07
N ARG A 30 -30.17 2.65 -6.69
CA ARG A 30 -28.95 2.48 -5.89
C ARG A 30 -28.65 3.89 -5.42
N SER A 31 -28.62 4.14 -4.11
CA SER A 31 -28.07 5.39 -3.59
C SER A 31 -26.59 5.39 -3.95
N VAL A 32 -26.27 5.88 -5.15
CA VAL A 32 -24.91 6.00 -5.64
C VAL A 32 -24.30 7.16 -4.87
N CYS A 33 -23.32 6.88 -4.02
CA CYS A 33 -22.53 7.93 -3.40
C CYS A 33 -22.05 8.90 -4.49
N THR A 34 -22.35 10.18 -4.33
CA THR A 34 -21.88 11.24 -5.23
C THR A 34 -20.50 11.72 -4.82
N ALA A 35 -19.76 12.37 -5.72
CA ALA A 35 -18.45 12.97 -5.41
C ALA A 35 -18.49 13.97 -4.23
N SER A 36 -19.61 14.69 -4.07
CA SER A 36 -19.83 15.63 -2.97
C SER A 36 -20.17 14.97 -1.63
N ASP A 37 -20.54 13.69 -1.62
CA ASP A 37 -20.86 12.94 -0.40
C ASP A 37 -19.63 12.12 0.02
N THR A 38 -18.67 12.83 0.60
CA THR A 38 -17.37 12.29 1.01
C THR A 38 -17.52 11.21 2.08
N GLN A 39 -18.52 11.30 2.95
CA GLN A 39 -18.78 10.29 3.98
C GLN A 39 -19.32 8.99 3.38
N CYS A 40 -20.30 9.08 2.46
CA CYS A 40 -20.79 7.91 1.73
C CYS A 40 -19.66 7.24 0.95
N LEU A 41 -18.87 8.02 0.20
CA LEU A 41 -17.73 7.49 -0.57
C LEU A 41 -16.68 6.84 0.33
N SER A 42 -16.30 7.49 1.43
CA SER A 42 -15.35 6.92 2.40
C SER A 42 -15.85 5.59 2.96
N ASN A 43 -17.12 5.51 3.35
CA ASN A 43 -17.72 4.28 3.87
C ASN A 43 -17.74 3.16 2.80
N LEU A 44 -18.14 3.49 1.57
CA LEU A 44 -18.17 2.55 0.44
C LEU A 44 -16.76 2.04 0.09
N VAL A 45 -15.77 2.93 0.04
CA VAL A 45 -14.36 2.56 -0.20
C VAL A 45 -13.84 1.65 0.90
N ARG A 46 -14.12 1.94 2.18
CA ARG A 46 -13.71 1.10 3.31
C ARG A 46 -14.38 -0.28 3.27
N GLN A 47 -15.68 -0.32 3.00
CA GLN A 47 -16.45 -1.57 2.91
C GLN A 47 -15.93 -2.48 1.79
N HIS A 48 -15.53 -1.90 0.65
CA HIS A 48 -15.06 -2.66 -0.52
C HIS A 48 -13.53 -2.65 -0.69
N ARG A 49 -12.78 -2.24 0.35
CA ARG A 49 -11.34 -1.97 0.27
C ARG A 49 -10.53 -3.09 -0.38
N HIS A 50 -10.69 -4.32 0.10
CA HIS A 50 -9.91 -5.47 -0.41
C HIS A 50 -10.10 -5.68 -1.92
N HIS A 51 -11.35 -5.69 -2.38
CA HIS A 51 -11.67 -5.89 -3.80
C HIS A 51 -11.13 -4.73 -4.67
N LEU A 52 -11.25 -3.49 -4.19
CA LEU A 52 -10.73 -2.32 -4.89
C LEU A 52 -9.20 -2.31 -4.96
N GLU A 53 -8.50 -2.76 -3.92
CA GLU A 53 -7.03 -2.90 -3.94
C GLU A 53 -6.56 -3.98 -4.91
N VAL A 54 -7.24 -5.13 -4.97
CA VAL A 54 -6.95 -6.18 -5.96
C VAL A 54 -7.13 -5.65 -7.37
N ALA A 55 -8.24 -4.94 -7.62
CA ALA A 55 -8.49 -4.30 -8.92
C ALA A 55 -7.43 -3.25 -9.26
N ARG A 56 -6.99 -2.44 -8.29
CA ARG A 56 -5.90 -1.46 -8.47
C ARG A 56 -4.58 -2.14 -8.82
N ALA A 57 -4.24 -3.25 -8.18
CA ALA A 57 -3.02 -4.00 -8.47
C ALA A 57 -3.01 -4.58 -9.90
N GLN A 58 -4.19 -4.85 -10.46
CA GLN A 58 -4.38 -5.28 -11.86
C GLN A 58 -4.35 -4.12 -12.87
N GLY A 59 -4.42 -2.87 -12.41
CA GLY A 59 -4.28 -1.66 -13.22
C GLY A 59 -5.41 -0.65 -13.06
N SER A 60 -5.18 0.58 -13.52
CA SER A 60 -6.13 1.70 -13.39
C SER A 60 -7.49 1.41 -14.05
N LEU A 61 -7.49 0.78 -15.23
CA LEU A 61 -8.72 0.42 -15.93
C LEU A 61 -9.59 -0.54 -15.11
N GLN A 62 -8.97 -1.54 -14.49
CA GLN A 62 -9.65 -2.55 -13.70
C GLN A 62 -10.23 -1.97 -12.40
N LEU A 63 -9.51 -1.02 -11.77
CA LEU A 63 -10.02 -0.25 -10.64
C LEU A 63 -11.27 0.55 -11.03
N HIS A 64 -11.22 1.30 -12.12
CA HIS A 64 -12.37 2.09 -12.59
C HIS A 64 -13.57 1.20 -12.95
N GLN A 65 -13.35 0.05 -13.59
CA GLN A 65 -14.42 -0.92 -13.85
C GLN A 65 -15.04 -1.45 -12.56
N SER A 66 -14.24 -1.72 -11.53
CA SER A 66 -14.74 -2.17 -10.22
C SER A 66 -15.55 -1.10 -9.51
N LEU A 67 -15.12 0.16 -9.56
CA LEU A 67 -15.85 1.30 -9.00
C LEU A 67 -17.17 1.56 -9.76
N ALA A 68 -17.17 1.42 -11.09
CA ALA A 68 -18.38 1.51 -11.90
C ALA A 68 -19.39 0.40 -11.56
N LYS A 69 -18.94 -0.82 -11.24
CA LYS A 69 -19.82 -1.92 -10.78
C LYS A 69 -20.49 -1.61 -9.43
N LEU A 70 -19.85 -0.81 -8.58
CA LEU A 70 -20.43 -0.25 -7.35
C LEU A 70 -21.42 0.89 -7.63
N GLY A 71 -21.58 1.28 -8.89
CA GLY A 71 -22.54 2.28 -9.34
C GLY A 71 -22.00 3.71 -9.37
N LEU A 72 -20.72 3.94 -9.06
CA LEU A 72 -20.14 5.28 -9.03
C LEU A 72 -20.07 5.88 -10.43
N SER A 73 -20.33 7.18 -10.53
CA SER A 73 -20.03 7.98 -11.73
C SER A 73 -18.51 8.06 -11.94
N ALA A 74 -18.07 8.45 -13.14
CA ALA A 74 -16.64 8.61 -13.42
C ALA A 74 -15.94 9.56 -12.43
N HIS A 75 -16.57 10.69 -12.11
CA HIS A 75 -16.02 11.66 -11.16
C HIS A 75 -15.98 11.11 -9.72
N ALA A 76 -17.05 10.46 -9.25
CA ALA A 76 -17.09 9.83 -7.94
C ALA A 76 -16.10 8.65 -7.83
N ALA A 77 -15.85 7.94 -8.93
CA ALA A 77 -14.84 6.88 -9.01
C ALA A 77 -13.43 7.44 -8.87
N THR A 78 -13.11 8.58 -9.49
CA THR A 78 -11.82 9.26 -9.29
C THR A 78 -11.61 9.63 -7.82
N GLU A 79 -12.63 10.22 -7.19
CA GLU A 79 -12.55 10.57 -5.77
C GLU A 79 -12.41 9.34 -4.87
N ALA A 80 -13.18 8.28 -5.15
CA ALA A 80 -13.06 7.01 -4.44
C ALA A 80 -11.67 6.37 -4.60
N ALA A 81 -11.02 6.50 -5.77
CA ALA A 81 -9.66 6.03 -5.99
C ALA A 81 -8.64 6.81 -5.15
N SER A 82 -8.78 8.13 -5.05
CA SER A 82 -7.98 9.00 -4.17
C SER A 82 -8.17 8.64 -2.70
N LEU A 83 -9.42 8.43 -2.26
CA LEU A 83 -9.74 8.00 -0.90
C LEU A 83 -9.12 6.63 -0.58
N LEU A 84 -9.18 5.68 -1.52
CA LEU A 84 -8.56 4.36 -1.37
C LEU A 84 -7.05 4.47 -1.16
N GLU A 85 -6.39 5.39 -1.88
CA GLU A 85 -4.97 5.67 -1.72
C GLU A 85 -4.62 6.29 -0.37
N ALA A 86 -5.49 7.16 0.14
CA ALA A 86 -5.32 7.82 1.42
C ALA A 86 -5.59 6.90 2.64
N LEU A 87 -6.23 5.74 2.45
CA LEU A 87 -6.50 4.82 3.56
C LEU A 87 -5.19 4.31 4.20
N PRO A 88 -5.11 4.24 5.54
CA PRO A 88 -3.92 3.82 6.25
C PRO A 88 -3.58 2.37 5.90
N ARG A 89 -2.33 2.12 5.47
CA ARG A 89 -1.84 0.78 5.09
C ARG A 89 -1.54 -0.10 6.30
N PHE A 90 -1.15 0.51 7.41
CA PHE A 90 -0.79 -0.18 8.65
C PHE A 90 -1.56 0.44 9.82
N ASP A 91 -1.82 -0.37 10.84
CA ASP A 91 -2.47 0.04 12.08
C ASP A 91 -1.57 1.00 12.85
N ASP A 92 -2.13 2.08 13.38
CA ASP A 92 -1.34 3.14 14.00
C ASP A 92 -0.72 2.76 15.35
N VAL A 93 -1.24 1.73 16.01
CA VAL A 93 -0.75 1.26 17.32
C VAL A 93 0.14 0.04 17.12
N SER A 94 -0.42 -1.01 16.54
CA SER A 94 0.24 -2.31 16.36
C SER A 94 1.15 -2.37 15.15
N GLY A 95 1.04 -1.44 14.19
CA GLY A 95 1.70 -1.49 12.88
C GLY A 95 1.35 -2.73 12.04
N ALA A 96 0.28 -3.45 12.40
CA ALA A 96 -0.21 -4.60 11.65
C ALA A 96 -0.70 -4.14 10.26
N PRO A 97 -0.48 -4.95 9.20
CA PRO A 97 -0.95 -4.59 7.86
C PRO A 97 -2.49 -4.59 7.83
N LEU A 98 -3.09 -3.44 7.50
CA LEU A 98 -4.55 -3.27 7.42
C LEU A 98 -5.13 -3.73 6.08
N ASN A 99 -4.29 -4.03 5.10
CA ASN A 99 -4.74 -4.28 3.74
C ASN A 99 -3.81 -5.22 2.95
N THR A 100 -4.24 -5.64 1.76
CA THR A 100 -3.51 -6.65 0.98
C THR A 100 -2.19 -6.10 0.47
N ALA A 101 -2.17 -4.85 0.02
CA ALA A 101 -0.95 -4.20 -0.42
C ALA A 101 0.13 -4.17 0.69
N ALA A 102 -0.26 -3.86 1.93
CA ALA A 102 0.61 -3.85 3.10
C ALA A 102 1.14 -5.26 3.43
N LYS A 103 0.29 -6.28 3.37
CA LYS A 103 0.72 -7.68 3.57
C LYS A 103 1.78 -8.11 2.54
N LEU A 104 1.57 -7.75 1.28
CA LEU A 104 2.51 -8.04 0.20
C LEU A 104 3.85 -7.30 0.36
N LEU A 105 3.83 -6.07 0.87
CA LEU A 105 5.05 -5.33 1.18
C LEU A 105 5.91 -6.09 2.21
N LEU A 106 5.29 -6.60 3.28
CA LEU A 106 5.98 -7.35 4.33
C LEU A 106 6.54 -8.68 3.80
N GLN A 107 5.75 -9.45 3.05
CA GLN A 107 6.20 -10.73 2.48
C GLN A 107 7.42 -10.58 1.55
N LYS A 108 7.48 -9.46 0.81
CA LYS A 108 8.61 -9.19 -0.08
C LYS A 108 9.89 -8.84 0.68
N GLN A 109 9.82 -8.45 1.96
CA GLN A 109 10.95 -7.95 2.73
C GLN A 109 11.82 -9.04 3.38
N GLU A 110 11.35 -10.28 3.50
CA GLU A 110 12.02 -11.37 4.24
C GLU A 110 13.10 -12.14 3.45
N THR A 111 13.39 -11.77 2.20
CA THR A 111 14.46 -12.43 1.43
C THR A 111 15.85 -11.93 1.87
N ASN A 112 16.65 -12.83 2.46
CA ASN A 112 18.00 -12.61 2.99
C ASN A 112 18.91 -11.74 2.10
N THR A 113 19.44 -10.65 2.66
CA THR A 113 20.46 -9.81 2.03
C THR A 113 21.65 -9.64 2.96
N SER A 114 22.83 -9.98 2.46
CA SER A 114 24.11 -9.71 3.12
C SER A 114 24.47 -8.22 3.03
N SER A 115 25.14 -7.73 4.07
CA SER A 115 25.67 -6.36 4.14
C SER A 115 27.04 -6.30 3.46
N ALA A 116 27.07 -6.15 2.13
CA ALA A 116 28.30 -5.76 1.44
C ALA A 116 28.38 -4.23 1.32
N LEU A 117 29.59 -3.67 1.41
CA LEU A 117 29.85 -2.28 1.01
C LEU A 117 29.57 -2.14 -0.48
N LEU A 118 28.71 -1.20 -0.84
CA LEU A 118 28.20 -1.06 -2.21
C LEU A 118 28.50 0.34 -2.76
N GLY A 119 29.42 0.41 -3.74
CA GLY A 119 29.89 1.65 -4.35
C GLY A 119 30.57 2.60 -3.34
N ASP A 120 30.57 3.90 -3.66
CA ASP A 120 31.18 4.95 -2.83
C ASP A 120 30.23 5.49 -1.73
N ALA A 121 28.97 5.07 -1.74
CA ALA A 121 27.96 5.57 -0.81
C ALA A 121 28.16 4.93 0.58
N ALA A 122 28.24 5.77 1.62
CA ALA A 122 28.34 5.28 2.99
C ALA A 122 27.10 4.44 3.37
N PRO A 123 27.25 3.24 3.96
CA PRO A 123 26.12 2.40 4.36
C PRO A 123 25.20 3.09 5.37
N VAL A 124 25.74 3.94 6.25
CA VAL A 124 24.98 4.61 7.29
C VAL A 124 25.20 6.11 7.20
N GLN A 125 24.11 6.86 7.09
CA GLN A 125 24.10 8.31 7.29
C GLN A 125 22.90 8.67 8.18
N ILE A 126 23.21 9.17 9.37
CA ILE A 126 22.20 9.58 10.36
C ILE A 126 22.54 10.96 10.94
N ALA A 127 21.51 11.75 11.25
CA ALA A 127 21.64 13.10 11.75
C ALA A 127 21.34 13.20 13.26
N HIS A 128 21.99 14.14 13.95
CA HIS A 128 21.74 14.39 15.37
C HIS A 128 20.29 14.79 15.64
N GLY A 129 19.76 14.34 16.77
CA GLY A 129 18.36 14.54 17.17
C GLY A 129 17.53 13.28 16.97
N THR A 130 16.20 13.42 17.02
CA THR A 130 15.26 12.31 16.82
C THR A 130 14.50 12.48 15.52
N TRP A 131 14.79 11.64 14.55
CA TRP A 131 14.18 11.73 13.22
C TRP A 131 13.71 10.36 12.71
N LYS A 132 12.84 10.37 11.71
CA LYS A 132 12.45 9.15 11.01
C LYS A 132 13.66 8.57 10.28
N TYR A 133 13.68 7.26 10.04
CA TYR A 133 14.72 6.63 9.23
C TYR A 133 14.13 5.60 8.28
N VAL A 134 14.81 5.34 7.17
CA VAL A 134 14.50 4.24 6.25
C VAL A 134 15.66 3.26 6.17
N LEU A 135 15.33 1.97 6.06
CA LEU A 135 16.26 0.91 5.70
C LEU A 135 16.03 0.56 4.22
N LEU A 136 17.09 0.65 3.43
CA LEU A 136 17.07 0.43 1.99
C LEU A 136 17.95 -0.77 1.65
N GLU A 137 17.50 -1.58 0.71
CA GLU A 137 18.30 -2.55 -0.01
C GLU A 137 18.55 -2.00 -1.42
N CYS A 138 19.82 -1.89 -1.78
CA CYS A 138 20.24 -1.39 -3.08
C CYS A 138 21.05 -2.47 -3.80
N GLU A 139 21.00 -2.43 -5.12
CA GLU A 139 21.74 -3.31 -6.02
C GLU A 139 22.48 -2.43 -7.04
N ASP A 140 23.78 -2.65 -7.23
CA ASP A 140 24.58 -1.91 -8.19
C ASP A 140 24.47 -2.49 -9.62
N ALA A 141 25.20 -1.88 -10.56
CA ALA A 141 25.24 -2.36 -11.95
C ALA A 141 25.86 -3.76 -12.09
N ALA A 142 26.73 -4.18 -11.18
CA ALA A 142 27.33 -5.51 -11.14
C ALA A 142 26.40 -6.57 -10.50
N GLY A 143 25.32 -6.14 -9.85
CA GLY A 143 24.39 -7.02 -9.14
C GLY A 143 24.78 -7.34 -7.71
N VAL A 144 25.77 -6.63 -7.16
CA VAL A 144 26.09 -6.70 -5.74
C VAL A 144 24.98 -5.97 -4.98
N THR A 145 24.56 -6.52 -3.85
CA THR A 145 23.53 -5.92 -3.00
C THR A 145 24.12 -5.41 -1.69
N GLY A 146 23.56 -4.32 -1.18
CA GLY A 146 24.00 -3.68 0.05
C GLY A 146 22.85 -2.99 0.77
N LEU A 147 23.01 -2.83 2.09
CA LEU A 147 22.02 -2.20 2.95
C LEU A 147 22.43 -0.78 3.32
N PHE A 148 21.44 0.10 3.34
CA PHE A 148 21.64 1.51 3.63
C PHE A 148 20.65 1.99 4.70
N VAL A 149 21.17 2.63 5.75
CA VAL A 149 20.39 3.35 6.75
C VAL A 149 20.47 4.83 6.42
N ARG A 150 19.31 5.46 6.26
CA ARG A 150 19.21 6.89 5.97
C ARG A 150 18.27 7.59 6.95
N ASN A 151 18.74 8.72 7.44
CA ASN A 151 18.06 9.60 8.37
C ASN A 151 18.57 11.04 8.12
N ALA A 152 17.65 12.00 8.06
CA ALA A 152 17.95 13.40 7.80
C ALA A 152 17.07 14.30 8.67
N PRO A 153 17.58 15.48 9.10
CA PRO A 153 16.80 16.40 9.91
C PRO A 153 15.67 17.02 9.07
N ASN A 154 14.58 17.39 9.74
CA ASN A 154 13.45 18.13 9.16
C ASN A 154 12.60 17.40 8.10
N LEU A 155 12.94 16.17 7.68
CA LEU A 155 12.06 15.36 6.83
C LEU A 155 10.95 14.71 7.66
N GLN A 156 9.70 15.05 7.33
CA GLN A 156 8.55 14.63 8.13
C GLN A 156 8.07 13.23 7.76
N PHE A 157 8.40 12.71 6.57
CA PHE A 157 7.91 11.42 6.12
C PHE A 157 9.03 10.46 5.68
N HIS A 158 8.82 9.17 5.91
CA HIS A 158 9.73 8.12 5.44
C HIS A 158 9.90 8.13 3.92
N ALA A 159 8.84 8.49 3.19
CA ALA A 159 8.87 8.55 1.74
C ALA A 159 9.79 9.66 1.21
N GLU A 160 9.72 10.84 1.79
CA GLU A 160 10.60 11.97 1.45
C GLU A 160 12.06 11.61 1.69
N MET A 161 12.34 10.88 2.77
CA MET A 161 13.69 10.44 3.12
C MET A 161 14.26 9.42 2.14
N ALA A 162 13.45 8.45 1.74
CA ALA A 162 13.83 7.50 0.70
C ALA A 162 14.06 8.24 -0.63
N GLU A 163 13.16 9.14 -1.02
CA GLU A 163 13.27 9.91 -2.25
C GLU A 163 14.51 10.80 -2.28
N GLN A 164 14.81 11.51 -1.19
CA GLN A 164 16.02 12.31 -1.09
C GLN A 164 17.26 11.45 -1.27
N ALA A 165 17.39 10.35 -0.53
CA ALA A 165 18.54 9.45 -0.62
C ALA A 165 18.72 8.88 -2.04
N ILE A 166 17.62 8.53 -2.73
CA ILE A 166 17.63 8.08 -4.12
C ILE A 166 18.16 9.18 -5.04
N ARG A 167 17.69 10.41 -4.89
CA ARG A 167 18.07 11.53 -5.78
C ARG A 167 19.51 11.97 -5.56
N THR A 168 20.00 12.00 -4.32
CA THR A 168 21.31 12.60 -3.99
C THR A 168 22.45 11.60 -4.05
N GLU A 169 22.27 10.38 -3.54
CA GLU A 169 23.38 9.46 -3.27
C GLU A 169 23.24 8.13 -3.99
N LEU A 170 22.02 7.60 -4.06
CA LEU A 170 21.75 6.25 -4.55
C LEU A 170 21.27 6.25 -6.01
N HIS A 171 21.36 7.37 -6.71
CA HIS A 171 20.86 7.56 -8.09
C HIS A 171 21.53 6.63 -9.11
N ARG A 172 22.70 6.07 -8.78
CA ARG A 172 23.45 5.13 -9.63
C ARG A 172 23.10 3.66 -9.38
N MET A 173 22.28 3.37 -8.37
CA MET A 173 21.88 2.00 -8.06
C MET A 173 20.92 1.50 -9.13
N ARG A 174 21.16 0.28 -9.60
CA ARG A 174 20.32 -0.40 -10.60
C ARG A 174 18.93 -0.70 -10.05
N LYS A 175 18.83 -1.05 -8.77
CA LYS A 175 17.59 -1.37 -8.09
C LYS A 175 17.64 -0.89 -6.66
N ILE A 176 16.54 -0.32 -6.20
CA ILE A 176 16.38 0.20 -4.84
C ILE A 176 15.05 -0.29 -4.28
N LYS A 177 15.08 -0.82 -3.06
CA LYS A 177 13.92 -1.32 -2.35
C LYS A 177 13.93 -0.76 -0.92
N VAL A 178 12.83 -0.12 -0.53
CA VAL A 178 12.62 0.29 0.87
C VAL A 178 12.15 -0.94 1.66
N LEU A 179 12.98 -1.41 2.58
CA LEU A 179 12.69 -2.56 3.43
C LEU A 179 11.84 -2.21 4.65
N GLY A 180 11.81 -0.95 5.03
CA GLY A 180 11.09 -0.50 6.22
C GLY A 180 11.66 0.80 6.74
N GLY A 181 11.31 1.12 7.96
CA GLY A 181 11.82 2.30 8.64
C GLY A 181 11.26 2.39 10.04
N GLY A 182 11.60 3.48 10.72
CA GLY A 182 11.20 3.75 12.10
C GLY A 182 11.68 5.13 12.51
N ARG A 183 12.21 5.25 13.72
CA ARG A 183 12.93 6.43 14.22
C ARG A 183 14.32 6.08 14.70
N ILE A 184 15.21 7.05 14.58
CA ILE A 184 16.54 7.04 15.19
C ILE A 184 16.63 8.29 16.07
N ALA A 185 16.97 8.11 17.34
CA ALA A 185 17.55 9.16 18.17
C ALA A 185 19.06 9.01 18.13
N PHE A 186 19.74 10.08 17.73
CA PHE A 186 21.18 10.18 17.76
C PHE A 186 21.60 11.32 18.68
N GLU A 187 21.95 10.97 19.91
CA GLU A 187 22.35 11.89 20.96
C GLU A 187 23.87 11.97 21.05
N GLY A 188 24.41 13.19 21.08
CA GLY A 188 25.86 13.41 21.25
C GLY A 188 26.34 13.09 22.67
N GLN A 189 25.48 13.28 23.67
CA GLN A 189 25.68 12.88 25.07
C GLN A 189 24.34 12.53 25.74
N PRO A 190 24.19 11.34 26.39
CA PRO A 190 25.15 10.22 26.33
C PRO A 190 25.36 9.77 24.88
N ARG A 191 26.54 9.22 24.55
CA ARG A 191 26.88 8.73 23.20
C ARG A 191 26.03 7.49 22.86
N SER A 192 24.75 7.72 22.59
CA SER A 192 23.77 6.67 22.37
C SER A 192 23.01 6.89 21.08
N ILE A 193 22.73 5.77 20.41
CA ILE A 193 21.87 5.70 19.25
C ILE A 193 20.75 4.72 19.58
N LYS A 194 19.51 5.18 19.52
CA LYS A 194 18.33 4.37 19.76
C LYS A 194 17.57 4.24 18.45
N ILE A 195 17.20 3.01 18.07
CA ILE A 195 16.47 2.73 16.83
C ILE A 195 15.15 2.03 17.17
N TRP A 196 14.01 2.60 16.80
CA TRP A 196 12.74 1.99 17.19
C TRP A 196 11.56 2.28 16.27
N GLY A 197 10.43 1.63 16.59
CA GLY A 197 9.16 1.86 15.95
C GLY A 197 9.08 1.28 14.55
N TYR A 198 8.34 1.96 13.68
CA TYR A 198 8.02 1.46 12.35
C TYR A 198 7.66 2.59 11.37
N SER A 199 7.57 2.26 10.08
CA SER A 199 7.11 3.20 9.06
C SER A 199 5.61 3.02 8.79
N LYS A 200 4.84 4.12 8.87
CA LYS A 200 3.43 4.11 8.44
C LYS A 200 3.27 3.89 6.93
N THR A 201 4.30 4.20 6.15
CA THR A 201 4.30 4.03 4.69
C THR A 201 4.79 2.65 4.28
N TYR A 202 5.84 2.15 4.94
CA TYR A 202 6.56 0.93 4.55
C TYR A 202 6.35 -0.28 5.48
N GLY A 203 5.66 -0.08 6.60
CA GLY A 203 5.25 -1.13 7.52
C GLY A 203 6.25 -1.45 8.62
N ARG A 204 5.87 -2.47 9.41
CA ARG A 204 6.70 -3.13 10.41
C ARG A 204 7.46 -4.28 9.78
N CYS A 205 8.75 -4.10 9.61
CA CYS A 205 9.65 -5.17 9.22
C CYS A 205 10.30 -5.76 10.47
N ALA A 206 10.08 -7.05 10.72
CA ALA A 206 10.42 -7.72 11.98
C ALA A 206 11.91 -7.59 12.36
N SER A 207 12.80 -7.59 11.36
CA SER A 207 14.25 -7.48 11.54
C SER A 207 14.82 -6.12 11.15
N CYS A 208 14.02 -5.12 10.76
CA CYS A 208 14.57 -3.87 10.21
C CYS A 208 15.25 -2.99 11.25
N ASN A 209 14.72 -2.92 12.48
CA ASN A 209 15.36 -2.16 13.56
C ASN A 209 16.67 -2.84 13.98
N GLU A 210 16.67 -4.17 14.07
CA GLU A 210 17.84 -4.98 14.37
C GLU A 210 18.95 -4.82 13.32
N ARG A 211 18.62 -5.04 12.04
CA ARG A 211 19.56 -4.88 10.92
C ARG A 211 20.11 -3.46 10.82
N ALA A 212 19.27 -2.45 11.05
CA ALA A 212 19.73 -1.07 11.10
C ALA A 212 20.71 -0.85 12.25
N ALA A 213 20.47 -1.43 13.43
CA ALA A 213 21.38 -1.33 14.56
C ALA A 213 22.72 -2.03 14.28
N GLU A 214 22.70 -3.20 13.64
CA GLU A 214 23.92 -3.90 13.21
C GLU A 214 24.75 -3.07 12.23
N LEU A 215 24.11 -2.47 11.22
CA LEU A 215 24.76 -1.56 10.27
C LEU A 215 25.39 -0.36 10.97
N VAL A 216 24.66 0.26 11.91
CA VAL A 216 25.15 1.41 12.67
C VAL A 216 26.35 1.01 13.54
N ARG A 217 26.28 -0.12 14.26
CA ARG A 217 27.39 -0.64 15.07
C ARG A 217 28.63 -0.94 14.24
N GLY A 218 28.44 -1.51 13.05
CA GLY A 218 29.53 -1.84 12.12
C GLY A 218 30.11 -0.64 11.36
N SER A 219 29.49 0.54 11.45
CA SER A 219 29.95 1.74 10.74
C SER A 219 31.12 2.40 11.46
N ALA A 220 32.18 2.71 10.70
CA ALA A 220 33.34 3.43 11.23
C ALA A 220 33.00 4.79 11.87
N ALA A 221 31.93 5.46 11.41
CA ALA A 221 31.50 6.74 11.96
C ALA A 221 30.79 6.61 13.31
N TYR A 222 30.17 5.46 13.58
CA TYR A 222 29.24 5.27 14.70
C TYR A 222 29.61 4.12 15.65
N GLY A 223 30.68 3.39 15.37
CA GLY A 223 31.08 2.19 16.14
C GLY A 223 31.38 2.44 17.61
N GLN A 224 31.71 3.68 18.01
CA GLN A 224 31.92 4.06 19.41
C GLN A 224 30.62 4.39 20.19
N TYR A 225 29.46 4.44 19.54
CA TYR A 225 28.19 4.76 20.20
C TYR A 225 27.52 3.50 20.74
N GLU A 226 26.86 3.62 21.88
CA GLU A 226 25.99 2.56 22.37
C GLU A 226 24.72 2.52 21.51
N VAL A 227 24.56 1.44 20.73
CA VAL A 227 23.41 1.27 19.84
C VAL A 227 22.42 0.29 20.46
N SER A 228 21.18 0.73 20.65
CA SER A 228 20.05 -0.10 21.10
C SER A 228 18.91 -0.05 20.09
N TRP A 229 18.09 -1.10 20.06
CA TRP A 229 16.94 -1.15 19.18
C TRP A 229 15.72 -1.82 19.81
N SER A 230 14.53 -1.49 19.31
CA SER A 230 13.28 -2.13 19.69
C SER A 230 12.24 -2.07 18.57
N ASN A 231 11.45 -3.13 18.41
CA ASN A 231 10.28 -3.11 17.52
C ASN A 231 9.05 -2.43 18.15
N ALA A 232 9.16 -1.93 19.39
CA ALA A 232 8.10 -1.19 20.07
C ALA A 232 8.18 0.32 19.82
N GLY A 233 7.08 1.02 20.11
CA GLY A 233 6.97 2.48 20.02
C GLY A 233 6.62 3.01 18.62
N TYR A 234 6.43 4.34 18.54
CA TYR A 234 6.26 5.09 17.31
C TYR A 234 6.99 6.42 17.38
#